data_AF-A0A2G9Z7A8-F1
#
_entry.id   AF-A0A2G9Z7A8-F1
#
_cell.length_a   1.000
_cell.length_b   1.000
_cell.length_c   1.000
_cell.angle_alpha   90.00
_cell.angle_beta   90.00
_cell.angle_gamma   90.00
#
_symmetry.space_group_name_H-M   'P 1'
#
loop_
_entity.id
_entity.type
_entity.pdbx_description
1 polymer ?
#
loop_
_entity_poly.entity_id
_entity_poly.type
_entity_poly.pdbx_seq_one_letter_code
_entity_poly.pdbx_strand_id
1 'polypeptide(L)'
;MRRLVDQEGRGVLNLKKSYNLAHANLKTRVITVDIYTPKFRKPKSINSILRILAHEIAHFQKPPFRQRFRGKWIVRQHYPTYYQQVNWNVERMKEDEVLKNFFRQ
;
A
#
# COMPACT_ATOMS: atom_id res chain seq x y z
N MET A 1 -10.88 -1.41 -29.30
CA MET A 1 -10.93 -0.66 -28.02
C MET A 1 -11.44 0.74 -28.31
N ARG A 2 -12.59 1.14 -27.74
CA ARG A 2 -13.12 2.51 -27.89
C ARG A 2 -12.20 3.48 -27.13
N ARG A 3 -11.75 4.57 -27.79
CA ARG A 3 -11.05 5.68 -27.13
C ARG A 3 -12.04 6.35 -26.17
N LEU A 4 -11.65 6.51 -24.91
CA LEU A 4 -12.38 7.35 -23.97
C LEU A 4 -12.03 8.80 -24.33
N VAL A 5 -13.05 9.64 -24.48
CA VAL A 5 -12.93 11.07 -24.77
C VAL A 5 -13.66 11.83 -23.66
N ASP A 6 -13.14 12.99 -23.27
CA ASP A 6 -13.79 13.88 -22.31
C ASP A 6 -14.95 14.65 -22.99
N GLN A 7 -15.60 15.53 -22.23
CA GLN A 7 -16.69 16.37 -22.76
C GLN A 7 -16.22 17.36 -23.85
N GLU A 8 -14.92 17.56 -24.00
CA GLU A 8 -14.27 18.48 -24.94
C GLU A 8 -13.61 17.73 -26.12
N GLY A 9 -13.81 16.41 -26.22
CA GLY A 9 -13.29 15.59 -27.33
C GLY A 9 -11.81 15.26 -27.24
N ARG A 10 -11.13 15.54 -26.13
CA ARG A 10 -9.72 15.18 -25.91
C ARG A 10 -9.60 13.73 -25.51
N GLY A 11 -8.56 13.05 -25.99
CA GLY A 11 -8.28 11.66 -25.64
C GLY A 11 -8.01 11.51 -24.14
N VAL A 12 -8.89 10.82 -23.44
CA VAL A 12 -8.71 10.51 -22.01
C VAL A 12 -7.85 9.26 -21.91
N LEU A 13 -6.65 9.43 -21.36
CA LEU A 13 -5.80 8.31 -20.96
C LEU A 13 -6.60 7.39 -20.02
N ASN A 14 -6.72 6.12 -20.40
CA ASN A 14 -7.35 5.12 -19.55
C ASN A 14 -6.39 4.77 -18.40
N LEU A 15 -6.32 5.65 -17.40
CA LEU A 15 -5.51 5.49 -16.19
C LEU A 15 -5.95 4.30 -15.32
N LYS A 16 -7.09 3.66 -15.64
CA LYS A 16 -7.70 2.61 -14.82
C LYS A 16 -6.94 1.29 -14.72
N LYS A 17 -5.85 1.10 -15.47
CA LYS A 17 -5.30 -0.25 -15.70
C LYS A 17 -4.32 -0.78 -14.64
N SER A 18 -3.80 0.05 -13.73
CA SER A 18 -2.93 -0.44 -12.64
C SER A 18 -2.78 0.58 -11.52
N TYR A 19 -3.82 0.76 -10.70
CA TYR A 19 -3.67 1.57 -9.48
C TYR A 19 -3.01 0.74 -8.38
N ASN A 20 -1.68 0.68 -8.38
CA ASN A 20 -0.94 0.19 -7.23
C ASN A 20 -1.06 1.23 -6.11
N LEU A 21 -1.67 0.86 -4.98
CA LEU A 21 -1.86 1.76 -3.84
C LEU A 21 -0.51 2.21 -3.24
N ALA A 22 0.42 1.28 -3.18
CA ALA A 22 1.80 1.51 -2.82
C ALA A 22 2.68 0.37 -3.34
N HIS A 23 4.00 0.58 -3.28
CA HIS A 23 4.99 -0.40 -3.63
C HIS A 23 6.25 -0.22 -2.78
N ALA A 24 6.64 -1.27 -2.05
CA ALA A 24 7.94 -1.39 -1.42
C ALA A 24 8.93 -2.14 -2.33
N ASN A 25 10.03 -1.47 -2.68
CA ASN A 25 11.18 -2.13 -3.28
C ASN A 25 12.17 -2.57 -2.18
N LEU A 26 12.18 -3.87 -1.90
CA LEU A 26 13.02 -4.45 -0.84
C LEU A 26 14.52 -4.32 -1.11
N LYS A 27 14.94 -4.26 -2.38
CA LYS A 27 16.35 -4.14 -2.76
C LYS A 27 16.86 -2.72 -2.59
N THR A 28 16.10 -1.73 -3.06
CA THR A 28 16.51 -0.32 -3.02
C THR A 28 16.06 0.40 -1.75
N ARG A 29 15.24 -0.22 -0.91
CA ARG A 29 14.68 0.35 0.31
C ARG A 29 13.85 1.62 0.06
N VAL A 30 13.14 1.64 -1.05
CA VAL A 30 12.24 2.72 -1.44
C VAL A 30 10.79 2.28 -1.27
N ILE A 31 9.99 3.13 -0.65
CA ILE A 31 8.54 2.97 -0.57
C ILE A 31 7.90 4.07 -1.41
N THR A 32 7.08 3.68 -2.37
CA THR A 32 6.26 4.60 -3.17
C THR A 32 4.81 4.47 -2.74
N VAL A 33 4.15 5.59 -2.44
CA VAL A 33 2.74 5.62 -2.04
C VAL A 33 1.97 6.57 -2.96
N ASP A 34 0.82 6.12 -3.48
CA ASP A 34 -0.10 7.03 -4.16
C ASP A 34 -0.91 7.82 -3.13
N ILE A 35 -0.77 9.14 -3.12
CA ILE A 35 -1.49 10.04 -2.23
C ILE A 35 -2.95 10.28 -2.65
N TYR A 36 -3.35 9.78 -3.83
CA TYR A 36 -4.70 9.94 -4.36
C TYR A 36 -5.46 8.61 -4.41
N THR A 37 -6.78 8.70 -4.38
CA THR A 37 -7.66 7.54 -4.51
C THR A 37 -7.63 7.00 -5.95
N PRO A 38 -7.56 5.68 -6.15
CA PRO A 38 -7.53 5.05 -7.48
C PRO A 38 -8.64 5.52 -8.42
N LYS A 39 -9.89 5.51 -7.94
CA LYS A 39 -11.07 5.69 -8.80
C LYS A 39 -11.37 7.16 -9.11
N PHE A 40 -11.25 8.03 -8.10
CA PHE A 40 -11.72 9.42 -8.19
C PHE A 40 -10.59 10.45 -8.12
N ARG A 41 -9.34 10.01 -7.97
CA ARG A 41 -8.15 10.88 -7.80
C ARG A 41 -8.31 11.95 -6.71
N LYS A 42 -9.13 11.66 -5.69
CA LYS A 42 -9.28 12.50 -4.49
C LYS A 42 -8.11 12.26 -3.53
N PRO A 43 -7.62 13.27 -2.79
CA PRO A 43 -6.60 13.07 -1.77
C PRO A 43 -7.01 11.99 -0.76
N LYS A 44 -6.08 11.11 -0.38
CA LYS A 44 -6.26 10.16 0.71
C LYS A 44 -6.18 10.90 2.05
N SER A 45 -6.87 10.39 3.06
CA SER A 45 -6.64 10.86 4.43
C SER A 45 -5.22 10.51 4.88
N ILE A 46 -4.64 11.34 5.74
CA ILE A 46 -3.30 11.08 6.30
C ILE A 46 -3.29 9.75 7.05
N ASN A 47 -4.35 9.42 7.80
CA ASN A 47 -4.54 8.10 8.43
C ASN A 47 -4.39 6.95 7.42
N SER A 48 -5.03 7.05 6.25
CA SER A 48 -4.93 6.03 5.21
C SER A 48 -3.51 5.90 4.68
N ILE A 49 -2.79 7.02 4.49
CA ILE A 49 -1.40 7.02 4.06
C ILE A 49 -0.49 6.37 5.12
N LEU A 50 -0.67 6.70 6.40
CA LEU A 50 0.12 6.13 7.50
C LEU A 50 -0.08 4.62 7.63
N ARG A 51 -1.32 4.12 7.45
CA ARG A 51 -1.59 2.68 7.44
C ARG A 51 -0.96 1.97 6.25
N ILE A 52 -0.95 2.60 5.09
CA ILE A 52 -0.24 2.08 3.91
C ILE A 52 1.26 2.03 4.20
N LEU A 53 1.85 3.09 4.77
CA LEU A 53 3.25 3.09 5.18
C LEU A 53 3.56 1.98 6.19
N ALA A 54 2.71 1.77 7.20
CA ALA A 54 2.87 0.69 8.17
C ALA A 54 2.88 -0.70 7.51
N HIS A 55 2.06 -0.89 6.46
CA HIS A 55 2.04 -2.09 5.63
C HIS A 55 3.36 -2.25 4.86
N GLU A 56 3.76 -1.24 4.11
CA GLU A 56 4.97 -1.30 3.29
C GLU A 56 6.25 -1.48 4.14
N ILE A 57 6.32 -0.82 5.31
CA ILE A 57 7.42 -1.02 6.29
C ILE A 57 7.46 -2.47 6.78
N ALA A 58 6.31 -3.10 6.99
CA ALA A 58 6.26 -4.49 7.43
C ALA A 58 6.85 -5.46 6.40
N HIS A 59 6.82 -5.15 5.10
CA HIS A 59 7.51 -5.96 4.07
C HIS A 59 9.03 -5.95 4.24
N PHE A 60 9.61 -4.90 4.81
CA PHE A 60 11.05 -4.87 5.14
C PHE A 60 11.37 -5.63 6.43
N GLN A 61 10.48 -5.54 7.43
CA GLN A 61 10.68 -6.19 8.74
C GLN A 61 10.39 -7.69 8.70
N LYS A 62 9.41 -8.10 7.88
CA LYS A 62 8.98 -9.48 7.67
C LYS A 62 8.95 -9.76 6.16
N PRO A 63 10.12 -9.91 5.53
CA PRO A 63 10.20 -10.11 4.09
C PRO A 63 9.51 -11.41 3.67
N PRO A 64 8.93 -11.45 2.46
CA PRO A 64 8.34 -12.66 1.92
C PRO A 64 9.35 -13.81 1.89
N PHE A 65 8.90 -14.99 2.28
CA PHE A 65 9.72 -16.21 2.27
C PHE A 65 9.05 -17.33 1.48
N ARG A 66 9.83 -18.33 1.09
CA ARG A 66 9.33 -19.53 0.42
C ARG A 66 9.10 -20.65 1.43
N GLN A 67 7.98 -21.33 1.30
CA GLN A 67 7.63 -22.47 2.14
C GLN A 67 7.16 -23.63 1.26
N ARG A 68 7.50 -24.86 1.62
CA ARG A 68 6.91 -26.06 0.99
C ARG A 68 5.56 -26.35 1.65
N PHE A 69 4.49 -26.39 0.85
CA PHE A 69 3.15 -26.70 1.31
C PHE A 69 2.49 -27.68 0.34
N ARG A 70 2.06 -28.85 0.85
CA ARG A 70 1.47 -29.93 0.05
C ARG A 70 2.26 -30.26 -1.21
N GLY A 71 3.59 -30.41 -1.06
CA GLY A 71 4.49 -30.75 -2.16
C GLY A 71 4.88 -29.59 -3.10
N LYS A 72 4.31 -28.40 -2.95
CA LYS A 72 4.59 -27.23 -3.81
C LYS A 72 5.36 -26.14 -3.05
N TRP A 73 6.26 -25.43 -3.73
CA TRP A 73 6.86 -24.21 -3.21
C TRP A 73 5.89 -23.05 -3.37
N ILE A 74 5.53 -22.41 -2.26
CA ILE A 74 4.67 -21.23 -2.24
C ILE A 74 5.43 -20.05 -1.65
N VAL A 75 5.11 -18.84 -2.12
CA VAL A 75 5.62 -17.60 -1.52
C VAL A 75 4.62 -17.13 -0.47
N ARG A 76 5.10 -16.93 0.76
CA ARG A 76 4.33 -16.35 1.86
C ARG A 76 4.66 -14.86 1.94
N GLN A 77 3.85 -14.02 1.31
CA GLN A 77 4.01 -12.56 1.35
C GLN A 77 3.29 -11.96 2.57
N HIS A 78 2.03 -12.34 2.80
CA HIS A 78 1.20 -11.83 3.90
C HIS A 78 0.83 -12.94 4.88
N TYR A 79 1.82 -13.53 5.55
CA TYR A 79 1.60 -14.56 6.58
C TYR A 79 1.05 -13.93 7.88
N PRO A 80 0.40 -14.66 8.82
CA PRO A 80 -0.15 -14.03 10.03
C PRO A 80 0.85 -13.18 10.84
N THR A 81 2.11 -13.60 10.91
CA THR A 81 3.18 -12.82 11.58
C THR A 81 3.47 -11.48 10.87
N TYR A 82 3.25 -11.39 9.57
CA TYR A 82 3.30 -10.13 8.83
C TYR A 82 2.19 -9.18 9.29
N TYR A 83 0.95 -9.66 9.41
CA TYR A 83 -0.16 -8.81 9.88
C TYR A 83 0.02 -8.36 11.33
N GLN A 84 0.59 -9.21 12.19
CA GLN A 84 0.98 -8.82 13.55
C GLN A 84 2.00 -7.66 13.52
N GLN A 85 2.98 -7.73 12.63
CA GLN A 85 3.96 -6.67 12.45
C GLN A 85 3.32 -5.36 11.95
N VAL A 86 2.39 -5.43 10.99
CA VAL A 86 1.64 -4.25 10.53
C VAL A 86 0.89 -3.59 11.69
N ASN A 87 0.18 -4.38 12.50
CA ASN A 87 -0.55 -3.85 13.65
C ASN A 87 0.40 -3.21 14.65
N TRP A 88 1.53 -3.86 14.96
CA TRP A 88 2.54 -3.30 15.85
C TRP A 88 3.11 -1.98 15.33
N ASN A 89 3.37 -1.86 14.03
CA ASN A 89 3.81 -0.60 13.41
C ASN A 89 2.76 0.50 13.56
N VAL A 90 1.46 0.18 13.39
CA VAL A 90 0.37 1.14 13.58
C VAL A 90 0.30 1.60 15.05
N GLU A 91 0.42 0.68 16.01
CA GLU A 91 0.43 1.07 17.42
C GLU A 91 1.64 1.94 17.77
N ARG A 92 2.84 1.62 17.25
CA ARG A 92 4.03 2.49 17.36
C ARG A 92 3.79 3.89 16.79
N MET A 93 3.12 4.00 15.64
CA MET A 93 2.77 5.31 15.07
C MET A 93 1.73 6.08 15.90
N LYS A 94 0.87 5.39 16.67
CA LYS A 94 -0.09 6.03 17.57
C LYS A 94 0.55 6.50 18.88
N GLU A 95 1.68 5.92 19.29
CA GLU A 95 2.46 6.37 20.44
C GLU A 95 3.24 7.66 20.14
N ASP A 96 3.50 7.97 18.85
CA ASP A 96 4.25 9.15 18.43
C ASP A 96 3.45 10.47 18.60
N GLU A 97 4.12 11.51 19.11
CA GLU A 97 3.52 12.80 19.45
C GLU A 97 2.87 13.53 18.26
N VAL A 98 3.44 13.39 17.07
CA VAL A 98 2.95 14.05 15.86
C VAL A 98 1.91 13.17 15.18
N LEU A 99 2.25 11.90 14.96
CA LEU A 99 1.44 11.00 14.15
C LEU A 99 0.13 10.59 14.83
N LYS A 100 0.09 10.51 16.16
CA LYS A 100 -1.13 10.16 16.92
C LYS A 100 -2.34 11.01 16.57
N ASN A 101 -2.11 12.28 16.22
CA ASN A 101 -3.17 13.23 15.88
C ASN A 101 -3.92 12.84 14.60
N PHE A 102 -3.29 12.08 13.70
CA PHE A 102 -3.91 11.63 12.45
C PHE A 102 -4.67 10.31 12.59
N PHE A 103 -4.55 9.61 13.73
CA PHE A 103 -5.28 8.36 13.98
C PHE A 103 -6.61 8.56 14.72
N ARG A 104 -6.82 9.72 15.32
CA ARG A 104 -8.10 10.11 15.96
C ARG A 104 -9.11 10.50 14.87
N GLN A 105 -9.95 9.55 14.47
CA GLN A 105 -11.18 9.80 13.72
C GLN A 105 -12.32 9.06 14.40
#